data_AF-A0A382HJB6-F1
#
_entry.id   AF-A0A382HJB6-F1
#
_cell.length_a   1.000
_cell.length_b   1.000
_cell.length_c   1.000
_cell.angle_alpha   90.00
_cell.angle_beta   90.00
_cell.angle_gamma   90.00
#
_symmetry.space_group_name_H-M   'P 1'
#
loop_
_entity.id
_entity.type
_entity.pdbx_description
1 polymer ?
#
loop_
_entity_poly.entity_id
_entity_poly.type
_entity_poly.pdbx_seq_one_letter_code
_entity_poly.pdbx_strand_id
1 'polypeptide(L)'
;TYALDGSGNVTEYAGGCDQWLADYEARAVSPCPKPAKSTKPTAPSISRTRPRKLLNKEREALNALPALIETLEAERDALAATLNSPDYYRDSANDPTRDAAHLADLETRILEAYQQWENLDSFAAIQ
;
A
#
# COMPACT_ATOMS: atom_id res chain seq x y z
N THR A 1 -9.33 -1.86 -8.81
CA THR A 1 -9.25 -2.16 -10.27
C THR A 1 -9.77 -3.56 -10.50
N TYR A 2 -10.70 -3.74 -11.44
CA TYR A 2 -11.25 -5.06 -11.77
C TYR A 2 -10.40 -5.71 -12.87
N ALA A 3 -9.82 -6.88 -12.59
CA ALA A 3 -9.13 -7.70 -13.59
C ALA A 3 -9.95 -8.98 -13.82
N LEU A 4 -10.31 -9.24 -15.09
CA LEU A 4 -11.06 -10.42 -15.50
C LEU A 4 -10.04 -11.48 -15.98
N ASP A 5 -9.95 -12.61 -15.29
CA ASP A 5 -8.98 -13.69 -15.59
C ASP A 5 -9.42 -14.60 -16.76
N GLY A 6 -10.54 -14.29 -17.41
CA GLY A 6 -11.10 -15.11 -18.49
C GLY A 6 -11.76 -16.42 -18.03
N SER A 7 -11.80 -16.72 -16.73
CA SER A 7 -12.43 -17.94 -16.19
C SER A 7 -13.73 -17.69 -15.41
N GLY A 8 -14.26 -16.47 -15.46
CA GLY A 8 -15.55 -16.12 -14.83
C GLY A 8 -15.50 -15.93 -13.31
N ASN A 9 -14.32 -15.75 -12.72
CA ASN A 9 -14.20 -15.38 -11.30
C ASN A 9 -13.72 -13.93 -11.16
N VAL A 10 -14.52 -13.11 -10.48
CA VAL A 10 -14.14 -11.74 -10.13
C VAL A 10 -13.42 -11.81 -8.78
N THR A 11 -12.13 -11.50 -8.77
CA THR A 11 -11.38 -11.30 -7.53
C THR A 11 -11.20 -9.80 -7.33
N GLU A 12 -11.84 -9.25 -6.29
CA GLU A 12 -11.65 -7.87 -5.89
C GLU A 12 -10.32 -7.74 -5.13
N TYR A 13 -9.34 -7.10 -5.77
CA TYR A 13 -8.14 -6.63 -5.09
C TYR A 13 -8.42 -5.23 -4.55
N ALA A 14 -8.68 -5.14 -3.24
CA ALA A 14 -8.69 -3.90 -2.48
C ALA A 14 -7.26 -3.49 -2.10
N GLY A 15 -6.39 -3.34 -3.09
CA GLY A 15 -4.98 -2.99 -2.88
C GLY A 15 -4.39 -2.41 -4.16
N GLY A 16 -3.62 -1.33 -4.02
CA GLY A 16 -2.89 -0.70 -5.11
C GLY A 16 -1.94 -1.65 -5.85
N CYS A 17 -1.44 -1.19 -7.01
CA CYS A 17 -0.72 -1.96 -8.01
C CYS A 17 0.52 -2.75 -7.53
N ASP A 18 1.06 -2.47 -6.33
CA ASP A 18 2.23 -3.17 -5.77
C ASP A 18 1.97 -4.64 -5.42
N GLN A 19 0.79 -4.96 -4.89
CA GLN A 19 0.46 -6.34 -4.53
C GLN A 19 0.31 -7.23 -5.76
N TRP A 20 -0.15 -6.67 -6.90
CA TRP A 20 -0.19 -7.40 -8.16
C TRP A 20 1.21 -7.70 -8.70
N LEU A 21 2.17 -6.79 -8.51
CA LEU A 21 3.54 -6.98 -9.00
C LEU A 21 4.28 -8.04 -8.19
N ALA A 22 4.13 -8.06 -6.86
CA ALA A 22 4.69 -9.11 -6.01
C ALA A 22 4.12 -10.50 -6.32
N ASP A 23 2.80 -10.60 -6.57
CA ASP A 23 2.16 -11.84 -7.02
C ASP A 23 2.57 -12.23 -8.45
N TYR A 24 2.80 -11.25 -9.34
CA TYR A 24 3.27 -11.48 -10.71
C TYR A 24 4.71 -12.01 -10.75
N GLU A 25 5.62 -11.41 -9.97
CA GLU A 25 7.00 -11.87 -9.85
C GLU A 25 7.09 -13.25 -9.20
N ALA A 26 6.26 -13.52 -8.18
CA ALA A 26 6.16 -14.84 -7.56
C ALA A 26 5.64 -15.91 -8.53
N ARG A 27 4.83 -15.52 -9.53
CA ARG A 27 4.26 -16.42 -10.55
C ARG A 27 5.15 -16.54 -11.80
N ALA A 28 6.02 -15.56 -12.06
CA ALA A 28 6.95 -15.56 -13.18
C ALA A 28 8.20 -16.46 -12.95
N VAL A 29 8.49 -16.83 -11.70
CA VAL A 29 9.57 -17.79 -11.36
C VAL A 29 9.02 -19.20 -11.21
N SER A 30 8.58 -19.80 -12.32
CA SER A 30 8.38 -21.25 -12.40
C SER A 30 8.60 -21.74 -13.83
N PRO A 31 9.78 -22.27 -14.18
CA PRO A 31 9.95 -22.98 -15.44
C PRO A 31 9.23 -24.34 -15.39
N CYS A 32 8.44 -24.56 -16.46
CA CYS A 32 7.68 -25.72 -16.95
C CYS A 32 8.02 -27.16 -16.46
N PRO A 33 7.07 -28.12 -16.60
CA PRO A 33 6.94 -29.33 -15.78
C PRO A 33 7.58 -30.59 -16.38
N LYS A 34 7.77 -31.61 -15.53
CA LYS A 34 7.83 -33.04 -15.93
C LYS A 34 6.70 -33.80 -15.23
N PRO A 35 5.96 -34.70 -15.91
CA PRO A 35 4.79 -35.33 -15.34
C PRO A 35 5.17 -36.64 -14.63
N ALA A 36 4.73 -36.82 -13.37
CA ALA A 36 4.61 -38.14 -12.77
C ALA A 36 3.58 -38.18 -11.64
N LYS A 37 2.47 -38.86 -11.94
CA LYS A 37 1.68 -39.75 -11.08
C LYS A 37 0.97 -39.19 -9.84
N SER A 38 -0.35 -39.04 -10.03
CA SER A 38 -1.44 -39.54 -9.16
C SER A 38 -1.21 -39.54 -7.64
N THR A 39 -1.82 -38.58 -6.96
CA THR A 39 -2.52 -38.83 -5.69
C THR A 39 -3.77 -37.95 -5.60
N LYS A 40 -4.82 -38.57 -5.07
CA LYS A 40 -6.21 -38.15 -4.78
C LYS A 40 -6.44 -36.65 -4.46
N PRO A 41 -7.57 -36.05 -4.89
CA PRO A 41 -7.88 -34.66 -4.56
C PRO A 41 -8.27 -34.54 -3.08
N THR A 42 -7.38 -34.02 -2.26
CA THR A 42 -7.80 -33.30 -1.05
C THR A 42 -8.24 -31.94 -1.52
N ALA A 43 -9.55 -31.71 -1.53
CA ALA A 43 -10.10 -30.37 -1.69
C ALA A 43 -9.40 -29.46 -0.67
N PRO A 44 -8.80 -28.33 -1.09
CA PRO A 44 -8.35 -27.36 -0.13
C PRO A 44 -9.59 -26.89 0.62
N SER A 45 -9.64 -27.18 1.92
CA SER A 45 -10.60 -26.55 2.81
C SER A 45 -10.33 -25.05 2.67
N ILE A 46 -11.20 -24.37 1.93
CA ILE A 46 -11.27 -22.92 1.90
C ILE A 46 -11.63 -22.57 3.34
N SER A 47 -10.59 -22.36 4.13
CA SER A 47 -10.72 -21.78 5.45
C SER A 47 -11.37 -20.43 5.19
N ARG A 48 -12.68 -20.38 5.45
CA ARG A 48 -13.43 -19.14 5.54
C ARG A 48 -12.61 -18.26 6.46
N THR A 49 -11.91 -17.30 5.87
CA THR A 49 -11.14 -16.30 6.58
C THR A 49 -12.18 -15.61 7.45
N ARG A 50 -12.19 -15.96 8.74
CA ARG A 50 -13.11 -15.31 9.68
C ARG A 50 -12.79 -13.83 9.59
N PRO A 51 -13.81 -12.94 9.54
CA PRO A 51 -13.56 -11.51 9.49
C PRO A 51 -12.63 -11.15 10.65
N ARG A 52 -11.43 -10.65 10.30
CA ARG A 52 -10.41 -10.32 11.28
C ARG A 52 -10.96 -9.14 12.09
N LYS A 53 -11.16 -9.36 13.37
CA LYS A 53 -11.60 -8.30 14.28
C LYS A 53 -10.43 -7.35 14.53
N LEU A 54 -10.65 -6.06 14.39
CA LEU A 54 -9.67 -5.03 14.74
C LEU A 54 -9.25 -5.16 16.21
N LEU A 55 -7.94 -5.14 16.45
CA LEU A 55 -7.38 -5.05 17.80
C LEU A 55 -7.56 -3.62 18.35
N ASN A 56 -7.54 -3.46 19.68
CA ASN A 56 -7.73 -2.14 20.31
C ASN A 56 -6.71 -1.11 19.80
N LYS A 57 -5.45 -1.53 19.62
CA LYS A 57 -4.38 -0.69 19.06
C LYS A 57 -4.64 -0.28 17.62
N GLU A 58 -5.22 -1.15 16.80
CA GLU A 58 -5.55 -0.86 15.40
C GLU A 58 -6.70 0.13 15.29
N ARG A 59 -7.67 0.08 16.21
CA ARG A 59 -8.77 1.05 16.27
C ARG A 59 -8.30 2.43 16.73
N GLU A 60 -7.36 2.49 17.67
CA GLU A 60 -6.69 3.74 18.03
C GLU A 60 -5.91 4.32 16.85
N ALA A 61 -5.18 3.47 16.12
CA ALA A 61 -4.46 3.88 14.90
C ALA A 61 -5.41 4.43 13.82
N LEU A 62 -6.56 3.79 13.57
CA LEU A 62 -7.56 4.26 12.59
C LEU A 62 -8.02 5.70 12.89
N ASN A 63 -8.19 6.05 14.16
CA ASN A 63 -8.59 7.40 14.58
C ASN A 63 -7.42 8.41 14.53
N ALA A 64 -6.18 7.96 14.71
CA ALA A 64 -5.00 8.81 14.74
C ALA A 64 -4.39 9.08 13.35
N LEU A 65 -4.54 8.13 12.43
CA LEU A 65 -3.99 8.20 11.07
C LEU A 65 -4.45 9.44 10.28
N PRO A 66 -5.73 9.86 10.31
CA PRO A 66 -6.15 11.09 9.61
C PRO A 66 -5.37 12.33 10.06
N ALA A 67 -5.20 12.53 11.37
CA ALA A 67 -4.45 13.66 11.91
C ALA A 67 -2.95 13.58 11.56
N LEU A 68 -2.39 12.37 11.52
CA LEU A 68 -1.02 12.15 11.07
C LEU A 68 -0.85 12.52 9.58
N ILE A 69 -1.78 12.09 8.74
CA ILE A 69 -1.79 12.39 7.30
C ILE A 69 -1.85 13.90 7.07
N GLU A 70 -2.78 14.61 7.72
CA GLU A 70 -2.87 16.07 7.61
C GLU A 70 -1.55 16.76 8.01
N THR A 71 -0.87 16.25 9.04
CA THR A 71 0.42 16.78 9.48
C THR A 71 1.50 16.57 8.43
N LEU A 72 1.59 15.36 7.86
CA LEU A 72 2.56 15.03 6.81
C LEU A 72 2.30 15.81 5.51
N GLU A 73 1.03 16.00 5.14
CA GLU A 73 0.64 16.80 3.98
C GLU A 73 1.00 18.27 4.16
N ALA A 74 0.76 18.84 5.35
CA ALA A 74 1.18 20.21 5.67
C ALA A 74 2.70 20.38 5.60
N GLU A 75 3.47 19.40 6.08
CA GLU A 75 4.93 19.39 5.99
C GLU A 75 5.41 19.32 4.53
N ARG A 76 4.83 18.41 3.74
CA ARG A 76 5.09 18.29 2.29
C ARG A 76 4.82 19.62 1.59
N ASP A 77 3.68 20.25 1.84
CA ASP A 77 3.29 21.49 1.17
C ASP A 77 4.19 22.66 1.56
N ALA A 78 4.60 22.75 2.83
CA ALA A 78 5.54 23.75 3.31
C ALA A 78 6.92 23.58 2.66
N LEU A 79 7.41 22.34 2.55
CA LEU A 79 8.70 22.03 1.92
C LEU A 79 8.65 22.29 0.40
N ALA A 80 7.57 21.88 -0.27
CA ALA A 80 7.35 22.14 -1.68
C ALA A 80 7.27 23.65 -1.98
N ALA A 81 6.57 24.42 -1.15
CA ALA A 81 6.52 25.87 -1.27
C ALA A 81 7.90 26.52 -1.10
N THR A 82 8.71 25.99 -0.17
CA THR A 82 10.09 26.45 0.06
C THR A 82 10.97 26.16 -1.15
N LEU A 83 10.92 24.94 -1.69
CA LEU A 83 11.66 24.54 -2.89
C LEU A 83 11.22 25.32 -4.15
N ASN A 84 9.97 25.76 -4.23
CA ASN A 84 9.49 26.57 -5.35
C ASN A 84 9.87 28.06 -5.23
N SER A 85 10.43 28.48 -4.08
CA SER A 85 10.87 29.86 -3.89
C SER A 85 12.22 30.10 -4.56
N PRO A 86 12.35 31.14 -5.41
CA PRO A 86 13.66 31.50 -5.99
C PRO A 86 14.66 31.98 -4.95
N ASP A 87 14.21 32.37 -3.75
CA ASP A 87 15.08 32.80 -2.66
C ASP A 87 15.81 31.64 -1.99
N TYR A 88 15.19 30.46 -1.94
CA TYR A 88 15.78 29.26 -1.39
C TYR A 88 17.10 28.89 -2.07
N TYR A 89 17.17 29.03 -3.40
CA TYR A 89 18.38 28.72 -4.17
C TYR A 89 19.50 29.78 -4.06
N ARG A 90 19.24 30.93 -3.42
CA ARG A 90 20.25 31.97 -3.21
C ARG A 90 21.09 31.70 -1.96
N ASP A 91 20.58 30.92 -1.03
CA ASP A 91 21.31 30.54 0.18
C ASP A 91 22.14 29.26 -0.07
N SER A 92 23.46 29.40 0.04
CA SER A 92 24.40 28.29 -0.12
C SER A 92 24.34 27.25 1.00
N ALA A 93 23.65 27.53 2.11
CA ALA A 93 23.42 26.57 3.18
C ALA A 93 22.31 25.57 2.85
N ASN A 94 21.45 25.88 1.87
CA ASN A 94 20.37 25.00 1.45
C ASN A 94 20.89 23.87 0.55
N ASP A 95 20.26 22.70 0.68
CA ASP A 95 20.58 21.51 -0.13
C ASP A 95 19.34 21.06 -0.89
N PRO A 96 19.16 21.51 -2.15
CA PRO A 96 17.97 21.17 -2.94
C PRO A 96 17.86 19.68 -3.24
N THR A 97 18.98 18.94 -3.27
CA THR A 97 18.95 17.49 -3.52
C THR A 97 18.44 16.74 -2.30
N ARG A 98 18.94 17.10 -1.12
CA ARG A 98 18.46 16.55 0.15
C ARG A 98 16.98 16.87 0.37
N ASP A 99 16.59 18.12 0.15
CA ASP A 99 15.22 18.56 0.43
C ASP A 99 14.23 18.00 -0.60
N ALA A 100 14.63 17.82 -1.86
CA ALA A 100 13.82 17.08 -2.83
C ALA A 100 13.66 15.60 -2.46
N ALA A 101 14.70 14.95 -1.93
CA ALA A 101 14.59 13.58 -1.43
C ALA A 101 13.67 13.49 -0.20
N HIS A 102 13.72 14.48 0.70
CA HIS A 102 12.82 14.56 1.83
C HIS A 102 11.36 14.77 1.39
N LEU A 103 11.12 15.59 0.36
CA LEU A 103 9.78 15.77 -0.22
C LEU A 103 9.23 14.43 -0.75
N ALA A 104 10.04 13.66 -1.48
CA ALA A 104 9.64 12.35 -1.99
C ALA A 104 9.37 11.32 -0.88
N ASP A 105 10.15 11.36 0.22
CA ASP A 105 9.90 10.55 1.42
C ASP A 105 8.55 10.88 2.06
N LEU A 106 8.25 12.18 2.23
CA LEU A 106 6.97 12.64 2.77
C LEU A 106 5.79 12.18 1.90
N GLU A 107 5.89 12.32 0.57
CA GLU A 107 4.87 11.83 -0.37
C GLU A 107 4.65 10.31 -0.25
N THR A 108 5.73 9.55 -0.13
CA THR A 108 5.67 8.09 0.06
C THR A 108 4.97 7.74 1.38
N ARG A 109 5.35 8.40 2.48
CA ARG A 109 4.78 8.16 3.81
C ARG A 109 3.31 8.56 3.90
N ILE A 110 2.90 9.63 3.21
CA ILE A 110 1.49 10.01 3.09
C ILE A 110 0.71 8.89 2.41
N LEU A 111 1.21 8.38 1.27
CA LEU A 111 0.57 7.29 0.54
C LEU A 111 0.47 6.02 1.38
N GLU A 112 1.54 5.63 2.08
CA GLU A 112 1.54 4.48 2.99
C GLU A 112 0.55 4.66 4.14
N ALA A 113 0.45 5.87 4.71
CA ALA A 113 -0.50 6.16 5.78
C ALA A 113 -1.96 6.06 5.30
N TYR A 114 -2.27 6.55 4.09
CA TYR A 114 -3.58 6.35 3.47
C TYR A 114 -3.87 4.86 3.23
N GLN A 115 -2.94 4.10 2.66
CA GLN A 115 -3.12 2.66 2.45
C GLN A 115 -3.37 1.91 3.76
N GLN A 116 -2.64 2.25 4.83
CA GLN A 116 -2.88 1.68 6.16
C GLN A 116 -4.27 2.04 6.69
N TRP A 117 -4.68 3.30 6.53
CA TRP A 117 -6.00 3.75 6.96
C TRP A 117 -7.12 3.02 6.21
N GLU A 118 -7.04 2.92 4.88
CA GLU A 118 -8.02 2.19 4.04
C GLU A 118 -8.08 0.70 4.38
N ASN A 119 -6.94 0.07 4.65
CA ASN A 119 -6.89 -1.32 5.09
C ASN A 119 -7.61 -1.51 6.43
N LEU A 120 -7.34 -0.63 7.40
CA LEU A 120 -7.98 -0.68 8.72
C LEU A 120 -9.48 -0.38 8.63
N ASP A 121 -9.89 0.59 7.82
CA ASP A 121 -11.30 0.93 7.57
C ASP A 121 -12.05 -0.23 6.91
N SER A 122 -11.40 -0.91 5.95
CA SER A 122 -11.96 -2.12 5.32
C SER A 122 -12.22 -3.23 6.35
N PHE A 123 -11.35 -3.42 7.34
CA PHE A 123 -11.60 -4.37 8.44
C PHE A 123 -12.66 -3.90 9.44
N ALA A 124 -12.90 -2.58 9.53
CA ALA A 124 -13.98 -2.00 10.32
C ALA A 124 -15.34 -2.20 9.63
N ALA A 125 -15.41 -2.01 8.31
CA ALA A 125 -16.64 -2.10 7.52
C ALA A 125 -17.22 -3.53 7.39
N ILE A 126 -16.38 -4.56 7.59
CA ILE A 126 -16.78 -5.98 7.48
C ILE A 126 -17.31 -6.56 8.82
N GLN A 127 -17.20 -5.81 9.93
CA GLN A 127 -17.68 -6.22 11.27
C GLN A 127 -19.12 -5.81 11.56
#